data_AF-A0A429BSA1-F1
#
_entry.id   AF-A0A429BSA1-F1
#
_cell.length_a   1.000
_cell.length_b   1.000
_cell.length_c   1.000
_cell.angle_alpha   90.00
_cell.angle_beta   90.00
_cell.angle_gamma   90.00
#
_symmetry.space_group_name_H-M   'P 1'
#
loop_
_entity.id
_entity.type
_entity.pdbx_description
1 polymer ?
#
loop_
_entity_poly.entity_id
_entity_poly.type
_entity_poly.pdbx_seq_one_letter_code
_entity_poly.pdbx_strand_id
1 'polypeptide(L)'
;MRDMPLDDALTTRMADPDFWAAYLFEDDAPEPDLDDEDDEESFIAEFQVGEGLGLVLDLDIVTGYFDLALTAPELAEPITVGWDDQAHFHPHTMRWSELDLLARALALHDPRLRHPGPVLALLARFVVLDEQDDPDVITPLMDAAFQLVRPRPGTGLRPETRDWFELRDLRGCGLRWTTGDNGCLAVEQADPDSAPHDLYSLRTPGSSDFPFAAWTALVNRAEQILAGATAAPSLRAPAIRTALDRCTTAEGRAHLEPLAAALQTAKAVHPVLVRALTEPVSRAESCWAVETLAGLPGGTLVKQWYGPSPLAGAQSWELCLTLATQDRPAEHARLLISDLNDALKQEGLGRAEITGGTTRRDALGRQVNVSTSAAILVRDELPRGLSLISQILRRHNAADTAELRHAAPSPASIPIP
;
A
#
# COMPACT_ATOMS: atom_id res chain seq x y z
N MET A 1 29.17 2.78 -14.79
CA MET A 1 27.79 2.50 -15.20
C MET A 1 26.92 3.16 -14.16
N ARG A 2 25.96 4.01 -14.52
CA ARG A 2 25.01 4.51 -13.53
C ARG A 2 24.05 3.37 -13.24
N ASP A 3 23.99 2.91 -12.01
CA ASP A 3 23.01 1.90 -11.58
C ASP A 3 21.61 2.37 -11.96
N MET A 4 20.82 1.42 -12.48
CA MET A 4 19.43 1.68 -12.83
C MET A 4 18.58 1.55 -11.56
N PRO A 5 17.58 2.42 -11.33
CA PRO A 5 16.81 2.38 -10.09
C PRO A 5 15.95 1.11 -9.97
N LEU A 6 15.57 0.56 -11.12
CA LEU A 6 15.08 -0.79 -11.28
C LEU A 6 15.98 -1.40 -12.34
N ASP A 7 16.68 -2.48 -12.03
CA ASP A 7 17.46 -3.17 -13.05
C ASP A 7 16.53 -3.84 -14.09
N ASP A 8 17.12 -4.31 -15.19
CA ASP A 8 16.35 -4.93 -16.28
C ASP A 8 15.68 -6.24 -15.83
N ALA A 9 16.29 -6.95 -14.86
CA ALA A 9 15.78 -8.21 -14.32
C ALA A 9 14.51 -7.98 -13.52
N LEU A 10 14.54 -7.07 -12.54
CA LEU A 10 13.38 -6.67 -11.75
C LEU A 10 12.29 -6.05 -12.64
N THR A 11 12.66 -5.21 -13.61
CA THR A 11 11.68 -4.62 -14.54
C THR A 11 10.95 -5.70 -15.34
N THR A 12 11.70 -6.71 -15.81
CA THR A 12 11.12 -7.86 -16.53
C THR A 12 10.23 -8.67 -15.60
N ARG A 13 10.68 -8.91 -14.37
CA ARG A 13 9.94 -9.68 -13.38
C ARG A 13 8.65 -8.99 -12.94
N MET A 14 8.66 -7.68 -12.73
CA MET A 14 7.47 -6.88 -12.40
C MET A 14 6.41 -6.88 -13.51
N ALA A 15 6.76 -7.24 -14.75
CA ALA A 15 5.79 -7.40 -15.84
C ALA A 15 5.05 -8.75 -15.77
N ASP A 16 5.54 -9.70 -14.97
CA ASP A 16 4.92 -10.98 -14.72
C ASP A 16 3.80 -10.84 -13.66
N PRO A 17 2.57 -11.31 -13.93
CA PRO A 17 1.49 -11.30 -12.96
C PRO A 17 1.81 -12.00 -11.64
N ASP A 18 2.65 -13.04 -11.66
CA ASP A 18 2.98 -13.86 -10.50
C ASP A 18 3.87 -13.10 -9.51
N PHE A 19 4.67 -12.14 -10.02
CA PHE A 19 5.48 -11.27 -9.16
C PHE A 19 4.58 -10.48 -8.22
N TRP A 20 3.51 -9.88 -8.76
CA TRP A 20 2.60 -9.08 -7.95
C TRP A 20 1.73 -9.94 -7.03
N ALA A 21 1.38 -11.16 -7.44
CA ALA A 21 0.67 -12.08 -6.57
C ALA A 21 1.52 -12.44 -5.34
N ALA A 22 2.77 -12.84 -5.56
CA ALA A 22 3.73 -13.12 -4.48
C ALA A 22 4.04 -11.85 -3.67
N TYR A 23 4.36 -10.74 -4.34
CA TYR A 23 4.69 -9.47 -3.71
C TYR A 23 3.55 -8.91 -2.89
N LEU A 24 2.27 -9.15 -3.22
CA LEU A 24 1.12 -8.66 -2.45
C LEU A 24 0.56 -9.71 -1.47
N PHE A 25 1.18 -10.88 -1.40
CA PHE A 25 0.71 -12.02 -0.60
C PHE A 25 -0.73 -12.44 -0.96
N GLU A 26 -1.01 -12.54 -2.25
CA GLU A 26 -2.30 -13.05 -2.73
C GLU A 26 -2.39 -14.56 -2.50
N ASP A 27 -3.56 -15.05 -2.04
CA ASP A 27 -3.77 -16.49 -1.76
C ASP A 27 -3.52 -17.41 -2.97
N ASP A 28 -3.60 -16.88 -4.19
CA ASP A 28 -3.35 -17.59 -5.45
C ASP A 28 -1.93 -17.37 -6.00
N ALA A 29 -1.04 -16.77 -5.20
CA ALA A 29 0.38 -16.73 -5.53
C ALA A 29 0.93 -18.16 -5.71
N PRO A 30 1.78 -18.41 -6.71
CA PRO A 30 2.43 -19.70 -6.86
C PRO A 30 3.20 -20.04 -5.57
N GLU A 31 2.98 -21.24 -5.03
CA GLU A 31 3.84 -21.72 -3.94
C GLU A 31 5.26 -21.88 -4.50
N PRO A 32 6.28 -21.27 -3.86
CA PRO A 32 7.65 -21.44 -4.31
C PRO A 32 8.06 -22.92 -4.20
N ASP A 33 8.73 -23.44 -5.22
CA ASP A 33 9.29 -24.79 -5.16
C ASP A 33 10.54 -24.77 -4.27
N LEU A 34 10.34 -25.07 -2.98
CA LEU A 34 11.42 -25.04 -1.98
C LEU A 34 12.44 -26.20 -2.16
N ASP A 35 12.18 -27.15 -3.06
CA ASP A 35 13.08 -28.27 -3.34
C ASP A 35 14.17 -27.90 -4.37
N ASP A 36 13.99 -26.79 -5.12
CA ASP A 36 15.00 -26.25 -6.03
C ASP A 36 15.89 -25.22 -5.29
N GLU A 37 16.94 -25.71 -4.64
CA GLU A 37 17.96 -24.91 -3.91
C GLU A 37 18.67 -23.83 -4.78
N ASP A 38 18.44 -23.83 -6.09
CA ASP A 38 19.03 -22.89 -7.06
C ASP A 38 18.11 -21.69 -7.40
N ASP A 39 16.85 -21.67 -6.93
CA ASP A 39 15.88 -20.61 -7.22
C ASP A 39 15.95 -19.46 -6.19
N GLU A 40 17.10 -18.78 -6.11
CA GLU A 40 17.20 -17.49 -5.40
C GLU A 40 16.56 -16.37 -6.26
N GLU A 41 15.28 -16.07 -6.01
CA GLU A 41 14.61 -14.91 -6.63
C GLU A 41 14.69 -13.67 -5.71
N SER A 42 15.89 -13.08 -5.65
CA SER A 42 16.16 -11.83 -4.95
C SER A 42 16.46 -10.68 -5.91
N PHE A 43 15.89 -9.49 -5.64
CA PHE A 43 16.12 -8.27 -6.39
C PHE A 43 16.41 -7.09 -5.48
N ILE A 44 17.17 -6.12 -6.00
CA ILE A 44 17.41 -4.84 -5.33
C ILE A 44 16.86 -3.72 -6.19
N ALA A 45 15.99 -2.89 -5.62
CA ALA A 45 15.53 -1.65 -6.23
C ALA A 45 16.14 -0.43 -5.50
N GLU A 46 16.81 0.44 -6.25
CA GLU A 46 17.49 1.62 -5.70
C GLU A 46 16.82 2.93 -6.12
N PHE A 47 16.22 3.64 -5.19
CA PHE A 47 15.52 4.89 -5.41
C PHE A 47 16.36 6.10 -4.97
N GLN A 48 17.28 6.52 -5.82
CA GLN A 48 18.20 7.62 -5.55
C GLN A 48 17.57 9.00 -5.87
N VAL A 49 17.65 9.94 -4.92
CA VAL A 49 17.26 11.37 -5.10
C VAL A 49 18.49 12.30 -5.23
N GLY A 50 19.67 11.71 -5.42
CA GLY A 50 20.95 12.38 -5.62
C GLY A 50 21.67 12.71 -4.32
N GLU A 51 22.92 13.18 -4.45
CA GLU A 51 23.79 13.51 -3.31
C GLU A 51 24.03 12.32 -2.36
N GLY A 52 23.93 11.08 -2.86
CA GLY A 52 24.07 9.86 -2.05
C GLY A 52 22.87 9.56 -1.14
N LEU A 53 21.77 10.29 -1.30
CA LEU A 53 20.51 10.06 -0.60
C LEU A 53 19.57 9.21 -1.46
N GLY A 54 19.01 8.16 -0.86
CA GLY A 54 18.04 7.31 -1.53
C GLY A 54 17.49 6.21 -0.64
N LEU A 55 16.52 5.47 -1.15
CA LEU A 55 15.98 4.26 -0.53
C LEU A 55 16.44 3.03 -1.30
N VAL A 56 16.69 1.93 -0.61
CA VAL A 56 17.02 0.63 -1.20
C VAL A 56 15.96 -0.35 -0.72
N LEU A 57 15.33 -1.05 -1.65
CA LEU A 57 14.35 -2.09 -1.37
C LEU A 57 14.93 -3.42 -1.80
N ASP A 58 15.26 -4.26 -0.82
CA ASP A 58 15.62 -5.67 -1.03
C ASP A 58 14.34 -6.51 -1.09
N LEU A 59 14.24 -7.34 -2.12
CA LEU A 59 13.05 -8.10 -2.49
C LEU A 59 13.42 -9.56 -2.60
N ASP A 60 13.19 -10.35 -1.55
CA ASP A 60 13.24 -11.80 -1.64
C ASP A 60 11.82 -12.34 -1.85
N ILE A 61 11.51 -12.66 -3.11
CA ILE A 61 10.16 -13.10 -3.52
C ILE A 61 9.86 -14.50 -2.98
N VAL A 62 10.86 -15.36 -2.86
CA VAL A 62 10.71 -16.76 -2.44
C VAL A 62 10.44 -16.85 -0.95
N THR A 63 11.18 -16.10 -0.14
CA THR A 63 10.96 -16.11 1.31
C THR A 63 9.88 -15.13 1.76
N GLY A 64 9.42 -14.25 0.86
CA GLY A 64 8.46 -13.20 1.19
C GLY A 64 9.04 -12.13 2.12
N TYR A 65 10.37 -11.98 2.13
CA TYR A 65 11.09 -11.00 2.94
C TYR A 65 11.37 -9.73 2.14
N PHE A 66 10.86 -8.60 2.62
CA PHE A 66 11.04 -7.29 1.99
C PHE A 66 11.69 -6.32 2.97
N ASP A 67 12.90 -5.83 2.67
CA ASP A 67 13.63 -4.87 3.51
C ASP A 67 13.72 -3.51 2.83
N LEU A 68 13.31 -2.46 3.55
CA LEU A 68 13.50 -1.09 3.14
C LEU A 68 14.64 -0.47 3.94
N ALA A 69 15.71 -0.08 3.25
CA ALA A 69 16.86 0.60 3.82
C ALA A 69 17.01 2.03 3.28
N LEU A 70 17.66 2.87 4.09
CA LEU A 70 18.02 4.25 3.76
C LEU A 70 19.52 4.35 3.45
N THR A 71 19.85 5.03 2.36
CA THR A 71 21.22 5.42 2.01
C THR A 71 21.40 6.92 2.22
N ALA A 72 22.54 7.29 2.80
CA ALA A 72 22.95 8.68 2.95
C ALA A 72 24.49 8.79 3.05
N PRO A 73 25.09 9.93 2.66
CA PRO A 73 26.55 10.12 2.70
C PRO A 73 27.20 9.94 4.07
N GLU A 74 26.47 10.25 5.15
CA GLU A 74 26.93 10.10 6.52
C GLU A 74 26.86 8.66 7.04
N LEU A 75 26.19 7.77 6.31
CA LEU A 75 26.06 6.36 6.67
C LEU A 75 27.14 5.55 5.97
N ALA A 76 27.78 4.64 6.72
CA ALA A 76 28.82 3.77 6.15
C ALA A 76 28.24 2.70 5.22
N GLU A 77 27.00 2.28 5.50
CA GLU A 77 26.22 1.29 4.77
C GLU A 77 24.73 1.66 4.84
N PRO A 78 23.88 1.15 3.92
CA PRO A 78 22.44 1.33 4.03
C PRO A 78 21.92 0.87 5.40
N ILE A 79 21.00 1.63 6.01
CA ILE A 79 20.39 1.27 7.30
C ILE A 79 18.92 0.90 7.08
N THR A 80 18.52 -0.30 7.50
CA THR A 80 17.12 -0.73 7.51
C THR A 80 16.24 0.23 8.30
N VAL A 81 15.16 0.69 7.67
CA VAL A 81 14.14 1.58 8.23
C VAL A 81 12.76 0.91 8.36
N GLY A 82 12.60 -0.27 7.77
CA GLY A 82 11.43 -1.14 7.94
C GLY A 82 11.59 -2.43 7.14
N TRP A 83 10.85 -3.46 7.52
CA TRP A 83 10.80 -4.73 6.80
C TRP A 83 9.43 -5.37 6.90
N ASP A 84 9.13 -6.32 6.03
CA ASP A 84 7.91 -7.11 6.04
C ASP A 84 8.25 -8.57 5.71
N ASP A 85 8.02 -9.47 6.67
CA ASP A 85 8.33 -10.90 6.62
C ASP A 85 7.11 -11.76 6.98
N GLN A 86 5.92 -11.15 7.04
CA GLN A 86 4.65 -11.75 7.52
C GLN A 86 4.66 -12.30 8.96
N ALA A 87 5.73 -12.12 9.73
CA ALA A 87 5.87 -12.72 11.06
C ALA A 87 6.21 -11.69 12.15
N HIS A 88 7.29 -10.93 11.97
CA HIS A 88 7.78 -9.90 12.88
C HIS A 88 8.05 -8.60 12.13
N PHE A 89 7.06 -8.16 11.35
CA PHE A 89 7.17 -7.06 10.40
C PHE A 89 7.23 -5.68 11.08
N HIS A 90 7.96 -4.73 10.47
CA HIS A 90 7.98 -3.29 10.82
C HIS A 90 7.73 -2.39 9.59
N PRO A 91 6.54 -2.48 8.96
CA PRO A 91 6.21 -1.81 7.70
C PRO A 91 5.80 -0.35 7.92
N HIS A 92 5.51 0.11 9.14
CA HIS A 92 5.01 1.47 9.36
C HIS A 92 6.15 2.50 9.40
N THR A 93 6.82 2.68 8.26
CA THR A 93 8.02 3.53 8.14
C THR A 93 7.68 5.00 7.86
N MET A 94 6.76 5.25 6.92
CA MET A 94 6.51 6.59 6.40
C MET A 94 5.02 6.93 6.27
N ARG A 95 4.70 8.22 6.31
CA ARG A 95 3.35 8.72 6.01
C ARG A 95 3.09 8.70 4.52
N TRP A 96 1.83 8.65 4.12
CA TRP A 96 1.45 8.78 2.70
C TRP A 96 2.05 10.04 2.05
N SER A 97 1.99 11.18 2.74
CA SER A 97 2.53 12.45 2.22
C SER A 97 4.04 12.39 1.91
N GLU A 98 4.79 11.58 2.67
CA GLU A 98 6.23 11.39 2.43
C GLU A 98 6.46 10.49 1.22
N LEU A 99 5.69 9.39 1.07
CA LEU A 99 5.77 8.54 -0.11
C LEU A 99 5.41 9.30 -1.39
N ASP A 100 4.31 10.05 -1.40
CA ASP A 100 3.88 10.83 -2.56
C ASP A 100 4.96 11.84 -2.98
N LEU A 101 5.51 12.57 -2.00
CA LEU A 101 6.62 13.51 -2.22
C LEU A 101 7.85 12.82 -2.82
N LEU A 102 8.29 11.71 -2.23
CA LEU A 102 9.46 10.96 -2.69
C LEU A 102 9.24 10.43 -4.11
N ALA A 103 8.07 9.85 -4.39
CA ALA A 103 7.75 9.32 -5.72
C ALA A 103 7.72 10.41 -6.80
N ARG A 104 7.19 11.60 -6.50
CA ARG A 104 7.25 12.77 -7.39
C ARG A 104 8.68 13.22 -7.64
N ALA A 105 9.50 13.30 -6.58
CA ALA A 105 10.89 13.72 -6.68
C ALA A 105 11.72 12.73 -7.50
N LEU A 106 11.51 11.42 -7.28
CA LEU A 106 12.15 10.35 -8.03
C LEU A 106 11.76 10.38 -9.51
N ALA A 107 10.49 10.61 -9.84
CA ALA A 107 10.05 10.77 -11.23
C ALA A 107 10.71 11.99 -11.92
N LEU A 108 10.95 13.09 -11.18
CA LEU A 108 11.69 14.23 -11.70
C LEU A 108 13.20 13.95 -11.81
N HIS A 109 13.77 13.19 -10.88
CA HIS A 109 15.20 12.86 -10.86
C HIS A 109 15.58 11.84 -11.94
N ASP A 110 14.80 10.76 -12.08
CA ASP A 110 14.92 9.75 -13.11
C ASP A 110 13.65 9.70 -13.98
N PRO A 111 13.71 10.22 -15.22
CA PRO A 111 12.58 10.22 -16.13
C PRO A 111 12.02 8.84 -16.47
N ARG A 112 12.73 7.73 -16.22
CA ARG A 112 12.19 6.37 -16.44
C ARG A 112 11.10 6.03 -15.43
N LEU A 113 11.16 6.63 -14.24
CA LEU A 113 10.16 6.47 -13.20
C LEU A 113 8.95 7.38 -13.50
N ARG A 114 7.76 6.79 -13.54
CA ARG A 114 6.49 7.52 -13.64
C ARG A 114 5.90 7.69 -12.25
N HIS A 115 5.14 8.77 -12.08
CA HIS A 115 4.33 8.99 -10.89
C HIS A 115 2.88 9.31 -11.31
N PRO A 116 1.87 8.66 -10.72
CA PRO A 116 1.97 7.40 -9.97
C PRO A 116 2.58 6.27 -10.82
N GLY A 117 3.22 5.29 -10.20
CA GLY A 117 3.91 4.22 -10.92
C GLY A 117 4.71 3.28 -10.01
N PRO A 118 5.77 2.63 -10.54
CA PRO A 118 6.53 1.58 -9.85
C PRO A 118 6.97 1.92 -8.43
N VAL A 119 7.50 3.13 -8.23
CA VAL A 119 7.94 3.59 -6.89
C VAL A 119 6.80 3.54 -5.88
N LEU A 120 5.63 4.03 -6.29
CA LEU A 120 4.46 4.08 -5.42
C LEU A 120 3.90 2.68 -5.19
N ALA A 121 3.85 1.82 -6.21
CA ALA A 121 3.39 0.44 -6.07
C ALA A 121 4.27 -0.42 -5.14
N LEU A 122 5.59 -0.26 -5.21
CA LEU A 122 6.54 -0.98 -4.37
C LEU A 122 6.60 -0.38 -2.95
N LEU A 123 6.90 0.91 -2.82
CA LEU A 123 7.16 1.51 -1.51
C LEU A 123 5.90 1.72 -0.66
N ALA A 124 4.69 1.62 -1.24
CA ALA A 124 3.45 1.68 -0.47
C ALA A 124 3.29 0.50 0.52
N ARG A 125 4.11 -0.56 0.40
CA ARG A 125 4.24 -1.57 1.45
C ARG A 125 4.67 -0.97 2.78
N PHE A 126 5.44 0.12 2.78
CA PHE A 126 6.04 0.71 3.98
C PHE A 126 5.34 1.99 4.46
N VAL A 127 4.08 2.17 4.06
CA VAL A 127 3.26 3.32 4.44
C VAL A 127 2.37 2.96 5.62
N VAL A 128 2.12 3.93 6.49
CA VAL A 128 1.00 3.88 7.44
C VAL A 128 0.02 5.00 7.11
N LEU A 129 -1.27 4.67 7.08
CA LEU A 129 -2.34 5.66 6.90
C LEU A 129 -2.92 6.04 8.26
N ASP A 130 -3.07 7.34 8.49
CA ASP A 130 -3.63 7.89 9.73
C ASP A 130 -4.81 8.85 9.47
N GLU A 131 -5.33 9.47 10.53
CA GLU A 131 -6.52 10.34 10.48
C GLU A 131 -6.38 11.57 9.56
N GLN A 132 -5.15 11.93 9.20
CA GLN A 132 -4.85 13.06 8.32
C GLN A 132 -4.89 12.67 6.84
N ASP A 133 -4.87 11.37 6.55
CA ASP A 133 -4.81 10.84 5.21
C ASP A 133 -6.19 10.81 4.53
N ASP A 134 -6.24 11.34 3.30
CA ASP A 134 -7.48 11.52 2.53
C ASP A 134 -7.64 10.40 1.48
N PRO A 135 -8.63 9.49 1.64
CA PRO A 135 -8.89 8.44 0.66
C PRO A 135 -9.22 8.98 -0.74
N ASP A 136 -9.79 10.18 -0.84
CA ASP A 136 -10.10 10.83 -2.14
C ASP A 136 -8.83 11.12 -2.95
N VAL A 137 -7.68 11.25 -2.27
CA VAL A 137 -6.37 11.47 -2.88
C VAL A 137 -5.64 10.15 -3.07
N ILE A 138 -5.61 9.31 -2.04
CA ILE A 138 -4.79 8.08 -2.01
C ILE A 138 -5.27 7.07 -3.03
N THR A 139 -6.59 6.81 -3.04
CA THR A 139 -7.17 5.73 -3.83
C THR A 139 -6.89 5.90 -5.32
N PRO A 140 -7.14 7.07 -5.95
CA PRO A 140 -6.82 7.23 -7.38
C PRO A 140 -5.33 7.14 -7.71
N LEU A 141 -4.44 7.52 -6.78
CA LEU A 141 -2.99 7.46 -6.99
C LEU A 141 -2.48 6.02 -6.93
N MET A 142 -2.89 5.25 -5.92
CA MET A 142 -2.56 3.82 -5.81
C MET A 142 -3.14 3.00 -6.95
N ASP A 143 -4.41 3.25 -7.30
CA ASP A 143 -5.07 2.54 -8.40
C ASP A 143 -4.36 2.78 -9.74
N ALA A 144 -3.93 4.03 -9.99
CA ALA A 144 -3.14 4.38 -11.17
C ALA A 144 -1.74 3.71 -11.16
N ALA A 145 -1.10 3.58 -9.99
CA ALA A 145 0.19 2.90 -9.88
C ALA A 145 0.06 1.40 -10.18
N PHE A 146 -0.91 0.71 -9.56
CA PHE A 146 -1.18 -0.70 -9.83
C PHE A 146 -1.62 -0.94 -11.27
N GLN A 147 -2.43 -0.05 -11.86
CA GLN A 147 -2.81 -0.16 -13.27
C GLN A 147 -1.60 -0.09 -14.21
N LEU A 148 -0.59 0.72 -13.88
CA LEU A 148 0.61 0.85 -14.69
C LEU A 148 1.50 -0.39 -14.61
N VAL A 149 1.70 -0.95 -13.42
CA VAL A 149 2.61 -2.08 -13.20
C VAL A 149 1.95 -3.45 -13.41
N ARG A 150 0.62 -3.53 -13.26
CA ARG A 150 -0.18 -4.74 -13.46
C ARG A 150 -1.38 -4.47 -14.37
N PRO A 151 -1.15 -4.23 -15.68
CA PRO A 151 -2.22 -3.89 -16.62
C PRO A 151 -3.26 -5.01 -16.70
N ARG A 152 -4.51 -4.68 -16.38
CA ARG A 152 -5.66 -5.59 -16.51
C ARG A 152 -6.83 -4.85 -17.15
N PRO A 153 -7.69 -5.56 -17.92
CA PRO A 153 -8.93 -4.98 -18.43
C PRO A 153 -9.93 -4.80 -17.29
N GLY A 154 -10.62 -3.67 -17.25
CA GLY A 154 -11.64 -3.39 -16.24
C GLY A 154 -11.84 -1.88 -16.05
N THR A 155 -12.94 -1.53 -15.39
CA THR A 155 -13.21 -0.16 -14.94
C THR A 155 -13.69 -0.22 -13.50
N GLY A 156 -13.24 0.70 -12.66
CA GLY A 156 -13.57 0.73 -11.25
C GLY A 156 -12.35 0.49 -10.38
N LEU A 157 -12.57 0.51 -9.07
CA LEU A 157 -11.50 0.28 -8.10
C LEU A 157 -10.95 -1.13 -8.23
N ARG A 158 -9.63 -1.23 -8.25
CA ARG A 158 -8.94 -2.52 -8.29
C ARG A 158 -8.95 -3.24 -6.94
N PRO A 159 -9.11 -4.57 -6.90
CA PRO A 159 -9.00 -5.35 -5.68
C PRO A 159 -7.70 -5.09 -4.93
N GLU A 160 -6.56 -5.04 -5.64
CA GLU A 160 -5.25 -4.81 -5.04
C GLU A 160 -5.17 -3.45 -4.31
N THR A 161 -5.84 -2.42 -4.86
CA THR A 161 -5.93 -1.10 -4.21
C THR A 161 -6.74 -1.16 -2.92
N ARG A 162 -7.86 -1.91 -2.90
CA ARG A 162 -8.69 -2.09 -1.70
C ARG A 162 -7.93 -2.88 -0.64
N ASP A 163 -7.34 -4.00 -1.02
CA ASP A 163 -6.63 -4.91 -0.13
C ASP A 163 -5.42 -4.22 0.51
N TRP A 164 -4.64 -3.49 -0.29
CA TRP A 164 -3.56 -2.63 0.20
C TRP A 164 -4.09 -1.58 1.17
N PHE A 165 -5.17 -0.88 0.83
CA PHE A 165 -5.71 0.19 1.68
C PHE A 165 -6.12 -0.35 3.04
N GLU A 166 -6.86 -1.46 3.07
CA GLU A 166 -7.30 -2.10 4.32
C GLU A 166 -6.11 -2.53 5.20
N LEU A 167 -5.04 -3.02 4.59
CA LEU A 167 -3.85 -3.46 5.33
C LEU A 167 -3.02 -2.30 5.91
N ARG A 168 -3.11 -1.10 5.32
CA ARG A 168 -2.31 0.07 5.73
C ARG A 168 -3.11 1.09 6.54
N ASP A 169 -4.42 0.89 6.64
CA ASP A 169 -5.34 1.79 7.32
C ASP A 169 -5.33 1.63 8.83
N LEU A 170 -4.54 2.45 9.52
CA LEU A 170 -4.49 2.52 10.98
C LEU A 170 -5.28 3.74 11.51
N ARG A 171 -6.20 4.28 10.72
CA ARG A 171 -7.17 5.27 11.22
C ARG A 171 -8.01 4.66 12.33
N GLY A 172 -8.36 5.46 13.32
CA GLY A 172 -9.03 5.01 14.54
C GLY A 172 -8.12 4.29 15.53
N CYS A 173 -6.87 3.97 15.19
CA CYS A 173 -5.96 3.21 16.06
C CYS A 173 -5.16 4.09 17.03
N GLY A 174 -5.49 5.38 17.15
CA GLY A 174 -4.88 6.27 18.15
C GLY A 174 -3.44 6.69 17.84
N LEU A 175 -3.04 6.68 16.56
CA LEU A 175 -1.71 7.11 16.13
C LEU A 175 -1.46 8.59 16.44
N ARG A 176 -0.25 8.90 16.89
CA ARG A 176 0.19 10.27 17.18
C ARG A 176 1.57 10.51 16.60
N TRP A 177 1.63 11.44 15.65
CA TRP A 177 2.88 11.96 15.14
C TRP A 177 3.33 13.15 15.97
N THR A 178 4.56 13.06 16.49
CA THR A 178 5.18 14.12 17.27
C THR A 178 6.49 14.54 16.63
N THR A 179 6.73 15.85 16.59
CA THR A 179 8.03 16.39 16.15
C THR A 179 8.98 16.33 17.33
N GLY A 180 10.05 15.53 17.21
CA GLY A 180 11.11 15.45 18.20
C GLY A 180 12.02 16.69 18.19
N ASP A 181 12.95 16.76 19.14
CA ASP A 181 13.91 17.87 19.27
C ASP A 181 14.81 18.04 18.04
N ASN A 182 15.00 16.96 17.27
CA ASN A 182 15.70 16.95 16.00
C ASN A 182 14.86 17.49 14.82
N GLY A 183 13.64 17.97 15.06
CA GLY A 183 12.71 18.44 14.03
C GLY A 183 12.08 17.32 13.20
N CYS A 184 12.36 16.05 13.54
CA CYS A 184 11.89 14.91 12.78
C CYS A 184 10.59 14.37 13.39
N LEU A 185 9.68 13.90 12.55
CA LEU A 185 8.46 13.25 13.01
C LEU A 185 8.75 11.82 13.46
N ALA A 186 8.23 11.46 14.63
CA ALA A 186 8.16 10.12 15.16
C ALA A 186 6.69 9.76 15.43
N VAL A 187 6.37 8.47 15.38
CA VAL A 187 5.02 7.96 15.60
C VAL A 187 4.95 7.10 16.85
N GLU A 188 3.89 7.29 17.62
CA GLU A 188 3.51 6.42 18.72
C GLU A 188 2.03 6.06 18.61
N GLN A 189 1.63 4.99 19.29
CA GLN A 189 0.25 4.56 19.39
C GLN A 189 -0.23 4.72 20.83
N ALA A 190 -1.33 5.45 21.00
CA ALA A 190 -1.97 5.57 22.31
C ALA A 190 -2.78 4.30 22.61
N ASP A 191 -2.55 3.69 23.78
CA ASP A 191 -3.30 2.53 24.28
C ASP A 191 -3.32 1.32 23.31
N PRO A 192 -2.14 0.71 23.03
CA PRO A 192 -2.03 -0.37 22.06
C PRO A 192 -2.93 -1.57 22.42
N ASP A 193 -3.08 -1.88 23.71
CA ASP A 193 -3.93 -3.00 24.18
C ASP A 193 -5.42 -2.85 23.80
N SER A 194 -5.85 -1.63 23.49
CA SER A 194 -7.24 -1.31 23.13
C SER A 194 -7.42 -0.98 21.64
N ALA A 195 -6.34 -0.90 20.86
CA ALA A 195 -6.40 -0.54 19.46
C ALA A 195 -6.88 -1.73 18.58
N PRO A 196 -7.58 -1.47 17.46
CA PRO A 196 -7.93 -2.51 16.50
C PRO A 196 -6.71 -3.17 15.84
N HIS A 197 -5.65 -2.38 15.61
CA HIS A 197 -4.41 -2.81 14.96
C HIS A 197 -3.21 -2.21 15.67
N ASP A 198 -2.11 -2.97 15.75
CA ASP A 198 -0.87 -2.54 16.38
C ASP A 198 0.02 -1.74 15.43
N LEU A 199 0.70 -0.73 15.98
CA LEU A 199 1.74 0.01 15.29
C LEU A 199 3.09 -0.71 15.36
N TYR A 200 3.50 -1.29 14.24
CA TYR A 200 4.85 -1.83 14.04
C TYR A 200 5.78 -0.85 13.30
N SER A 201 6.48 0.01 14.05
CA SER A 201 7.40 1.02 13.50
C SER A 201 8.73 1.07 14.23
N LEU A 202 9.82 1.28 13.51
CA LEU A 202 11.12 1.68 14.10
C LEU A 202 11.19 3.18 14.40
N ARG A 203 10.28 3.97 13.80
CA ARG A 203 10.26 5.44 13.84
C ARG A 203 9.55 5.97 15.08
N THR A 204 9.85 5.38 16.24
CA THR A 204 9.27 5.76 17.53
C THR A 204 10.09 6.85 18.23
N PRO A 205 9.49 7.63 19.15
CA PRO A 205 10.21 8.67 19.87
C PRO A 205 11.44 8.11 20.61
N GLY A 206 12.61 8.69 20.36
CA GLY A 206 13.86 8.29 21.02
C GLY A 206 14.50 7.00 20.49
N SER A 207 13.96 6.40 19.43
CA SER A 207 14.56 5.24 18.76
C SER A 207 15.98 5.56 18.26
N SER A 208 16.94 4.71 18.62
CA SER A 208 18.30 4.73 18.06
C SER A 208 18.40 4.00 16.72
N ASP A 209 17.42 3.17 16.42
CA ASP A 209 17.45 2.26 15.26
C ASP A 209 16.97 2.98 14.00
N PHE A 210 16.20 4.06 14.15
CA PHE A 210 15.75 4.88 13.04
C PHE A 210 16.69 6.08 12.77
N PRO A 211 17.25 6.21 11.56
CA PRO A 211 18.21 7.27 11.22
C PRO A 211 17.51 8.61 10.90
N PHE A 212 16.92 9.25 11.91
CA PHE A 212 16.10 10.46 11.77
C PHE A 212 16.77 11.59 10.95
N ALA A 213 18.05 11.88 11.21
CA ALA A 213 18.76 12.96 10.52
C ALA A 213 18.88 12.70 9.01
N ALA A 214 19.27 11.48 8.64
CA ALA A 214 19.39 11.06 7.24
C ALA A 214 18.01 11.02 6.55
N TRP A 215 16.97 10.56 7.25
CA TRP A 215 15.59 10.57 6.74
C TRP A 215 15.12 12.00 6.44
N THR A 216 15.38 12.95 7.34
CA THR A 216 15.07 14.36 7.10
C THR A 216 15.88 14.95 5.94
N ALA A 217 17.15 14.57 5.78
CA ALA A 217 17.93 14.98 4.62
C ALA A 217 17.31 14.46 3.31
N LEU A 218 16.87 13.20 3.28
CA LEU A 218 16.16 12.59 2.14
C LEU A 218 14.88 13.37 1.78
N VAL A 219 14.01 13.63 2.77
CA VAL A 219 12.75 14.37 2.56
C VAL A 219 13.01 15.80 2.08
N ASN A 220 13.93 16.53 2.72
CA ASN A 220 14.32 17.87 2.31
C ASN A 220 14.87 17.89 0.88
N ARG A 221 15.63 16.86 0.49
CA ARG A 221 16.14 16.74 -0.87
C ARG A 221 15.02 16.56 -1.88
N ALA A 222 14.01 15.75 -1.55
CA ALA A 222 12.83 15.58 -2.40
C ALA A 222 12.07 16.90 -2.60
N GLU A 223 11.87 17.68 -1.54
CA GLU A 223 11.26 19.02 -1.61
C GLU A 223 12.06 19.97 -2.52
N GLN A 224 13.39 19.97 -2.40
CA GLN A 224 14.27 20.79 -3.23
C GLN A 224 14.16 20.43 -4.71
N ILE A 225 14.03 19.14 -5.05
CA ILE A 225 13.85 18.70 -6.45
C ILE A 225 12.54 19.24 -7.01
N LEU A 226 11.43 19.12 -6.28
CA LEU A 226 10.14 19.65 -6.71
C LEU A 226 10.18 21.18 -6.86
N ALA A 227 10.78 21.88 -5.89
CA ALA A 227 10.95 23.33 -5.94
C ALA A 227 11.81 23.75 -7.14
N GLY A 228 12.88 23.00 -7.45
CA GLY A 228 13.74 23.24 -8.60
C GLY A 228 13.02 23.09 -9.94
N ALA A 229 12.12 22.10 -10.06
CA ALA A 229 11.34 21.88 -11.28
C ALA A 229 10.37 23.04 -11.62
N THR A 230 10.03 23.86 -10.63
CA THR A 230 9.08 24.98 -10.75
C THR A 230 9.76 26.36 -10.71
N ALA A 231 11.08 26.40 -10.50
CA ALA A 231 11.84 27.65 -10.40
C ALA A 231 12.07 28.35 -11.76
N ALA A 232 11.79 27.68 -12.88
CA ALA A 232 12.09 28.19 -14.21
C ALA A 232 11.32 29.50 -14.52
N PRO A 233 11.99 30.60 -14.91
CA PRO A 233 11.33 31.88 -15.22
C PRO A 233 10.29 31.78 -16.34
N SER A 234 10.45 30.81 -17.25
CA SER A 234 9.51 30.48 -18.33
C SER A 234 8.10 30.20 -17.82
N LEU A 235 7.94 29.60 -16.63
CA LEU A 235 6.63 29.32 -16.04
C LEU A 235 5.85 30.59 -15.68
N ARG A 236 6.52 31.74 -15.60
CA ARG A 236 5.88 33.05 -15.39
C ARG A 236 5.38 33.68 -16.69
N ALA A 237 5.62 33.06 -17.85
CA ALA A 237 5.10 33.57 -19.12
C ALA A 237 3.56 33.63 -19.09
N PRO A 238 2.93 34.74 -19.52
CA PRO A 238 1.48 34.91 -19.43
C PRO A 238 0.67 33.79 -20.10
N ALA A 239 1.17 33.24 -21.20
CA ALA A 239 0.53 32.12 -21.89
C ALA A 239 0.49 30.84 -21.05
N ILE A 240 1.60 30.51 -20.36
CA ILE A 240 1.68 29.35 -19.47
C ILE A 240 0.79 29.58 -18.25
N ARG A 241 0.88 30.75 -17.61
CA ARG A 241 0.03 31.08 -16.44
C ARG A 241 -1.45 30.99 -16.78
N THR A 242 -1.88 31.57 -17.90
CA THR A 242 -3.28 31.51 -18.33
C THR A 242 -3.75 30.09 -18.60
N ALA A 243 -2.93 29.26 -19.26
CA ALA A 243 -3.27 27.86 -19.52
C ALA A 243 -3.31 27.03 -18.23
N LEU A 244 -2.37 27.29 -17.32
CA LEU A 244 -2.26 26.62 -16.03
C LEU A 244 -3.44 26.94 -15.11
N ASP A 245 -3.81 28.21 -14.99
CA ASP A 245 -4.96 28.65 -14.17
C ASP A 245 -6.29 28.04 -14.66
N ARG A 246 -6.41 27.72 -15.96
CA ARG A 246 -7.56 26.97 -16.49
C ARG A 246 -7.53 25.50 -16.07
N CYS A 247 -6.34 24.90 -16.03
CA CYS A 247 -6.15 23.52 -15.59
C CYS A 247 -6.43 23.33 -14.09
N THR A 248 -6.32 24.37 -13.27
CA THR A 248 -6.60 24.27 -11.83
C THR A 248 -8.10 24.32 -11.47
N THR A 249 -8.98 24.20 -12.45
CA THR A 249 -10.45 24.18 -12.26
C THR A 249 -11.00 22.76 -12.33
N ALA A 250 -12.29 22.59 -12.00
CA ALA A 250 -12.95 21.27 -12.02
C ALA A 250 -13.01 20.67 -13.44
N GLU A 251 -13.15 21.55 -14.45
CA GLU A 251 -13.13 21.19 -15.86
C GLU A 251 -11.71 21.26 -16.47
N GLY A 252 -10.70 21.51 -15.63
CA GLY A 252 -9.34 21.82 -16.05
C GLY A 252 -8.68 20.74 -16.91
N ARG A 253 -9.14 19.49 -16.80
CA ARG A 253 -8.71 18.39 -17.67
C ARG A 253 -8.88 18.70 -19.16
N ALA A 254 -9.94 19.43 -19.55
CA ALA A 254 -10.18 19.81 -20.94
C ALA A 254 -9.15 20.81 -21.49
N HIS A 255 -8.27 21.34 -20.64
CA HIS A 255 -7.29 22.38 -20.99
C HIS A 255 -5.83 21.91 -20.95
N LEU A 256 -5.60 20.59 -20.82
CA LEU A 256 -4.26 19.99 -20.77
C LEU A 256 -3.43 20.21 -22.05
N GLU A 257 -4.05 20.02 -23.23
CA GLU A 257 -3.35 20.17 -24.51
C GLU A 257 -2.82 21.61 -24.73
N PRO A 258 -3.62 22.68 -24.52
CA PRO A 258 -3.11 24.05 -24.55
C PRO A 258 -1.95 24.31 -23.59
N LEU A 259 -1.99 23.75 -22.37
CA LEU A 259 -0.90 23.89 -21.41
C LEU A 259 0.36 23.19 -21.92
N ALA A 260 0.24 21.94 -22.38
CA ALA A 260 1.36 21.18 -22.93
C ALA A 260 2.05 21.91 -24.10
N ALA A 261 1.27 22.45 -25.05
CA ALA A 261 1.79 23.21 -26.18
C ALA A 261 2.54 24.48 -25.74
N ALA A 262 2.04 25.19 -24.72
CA ALA A 262 2.69 26.37 -24.16
C ALA A 262 4.03 26.02 -23.48
N LEU A 263 4.08 24.93 -22.71
CA LEU A 263 5.29 24.46 -22.03
C LEU A 263 6.36 23.98 -23.04
N GLN A 264 5.96 23.24 -24.07
CA GLN A 264 6.86 22.80 -25.15
C GLN A 264 7.48 23.98 -25.90
N THR A 265 6.68 25.00 -26.20
CA THR A 265 7.15 26.23 -26.86
C THR A 265 8.19 26.96 -26.01
N ALA A 266 8.03 26.95 -24.68
CA ALA A 266 8.93 27.63 -23.76
C ALA A 266 10.28 26.89 -23.55
N LYS A 267 10.40 25.61 -23.91
CA LYS A 267 11.62 24.76 -23.85
C LYS A 267 12.38 24.71 -22.51
N ALA A 268 11.81 25.27 -21.45
CA ALA A 268 12.48 25.48 -20.17
C ALA A 268 11.67 24.90 -19.01
N VAL A 269 11.02 23.76 -19.25
CA VAL A 269 10.21 23.04 -18.25
C VAL A 269 10.69 21.60 -18.22
N HIS A 270 10.61 20.98 -17.04
CA HIS A 270 11.07 19.61 -16.85
C HIS A 270 10.39 18.64 -17.83
N PRO A 271 11.13 17.83 -18.62
CA PRO A 271 10.56 16.95 -19.64
C PRO A 271 9.51 15.97 -19.11
N VAL A 272 9.68 15.50 -17.87
CA VAL A 272 8.74 14.59 -17.20
C VAL A 272 7.37 15.23 -17.00
N LEU A 273 7.33 16.51 -16.60
CA LEU A 273 6.09 17.26 -16.43
C LEU A 273 5.40 17.49 -17.79
N VAL A 274 6.18 17.74 -18.84
CA VAL A 274 5.61 17.85 -20.20
C VAL A 274 5.02 16.51 -20.65
N ARG A 275 5.76 15.40 -20.47
CA ARG A 275 5.28 14.05 -20.80
C ARG A 275 3.98 13.71 -20.07
N ALA A 276 3.90 14.01 -18.78
CA ALA A 276 2.72 13.78 -17.95
C ALA A 276 1.46 14.51 -18.43
N LEU A 277 1.61 15.53 -19.29
CA LEU A 277 0.51 16.27 -19.90
C LEU A 277 0.23 15.84 -21.35
N THR A 278 1.25 15.38 -22.09
CA THR A 278 1.13 15.01 -23.51
C THR A 278 0.81 13.54 -23.73
N GLU A 279 1.41 12.66 -22.92
CA GLU A 279 1.32 11.21 -23.01
C GLU A 279 1.07 10.59 -21.61
N PRO A 280 0.00 11.02 -20.91
CA PRO A 280 -0.33 10.47 -19.61
C PRO A 280 -0.77 9.00 -19.73
N VAL A 281 -0.26 8.14 -18.86
CA VAL A 281 -0.78 6.76 -18.71
C VAL A 281 -2.03 6.71 -17.85
N SER A 282 -2.25 7.72 -17.03
CA SER A 282 -3.43 7.88 -16.18
C SER A 282 -3.78 9.35 -16.01
N ARG A 283 -5.04 9.62 -15.64
CA ARG A 283 -5.46 10.99 -15.30
C ARG A 283 -4.69 11.54 -14.09
N ALA A 284 -4.31 10.67 -13.15
CA ALA A 284 -3.52 11.02 -11.98
C ALA A 284 -2.12 11.53 -12.36
N GLU A 285 -1.49 10.99 -13.42
CA GLU A 285 -0.22 11.50 -13.95
C GLU A 285 -0.35 12.98 -14.39
N SER A 286 -1.47 13.36 -15.01
CA SER A 286 -1.71 14.76 -15.34
C SER A 286 -2.02 15.63 -14.12
N CYS A 287 -2.71 15.11 -13.10
CA CYS A 287 -3.02 15.86 -11.87
C CYS A 287 -1.76 16.36 -11.18
N TRP A 288 -0.82 15.46 -10.85
CA TRP A 288 0.38 15.87 -10.10
C TRP A 288 1.26 16.81 -10.90
N ALA A 289 1.30 16.67 -12.23
CA ALA A 289 2.08 17.56 -13.09
C ALA A 289 1.52 18.98 -13.05
N VAL A 290 0.19 19.14 -13.15
CA VAL A 290 -0.47 20.44 -13.02
C VAL A 290 -0.32 21.00 -11.60
N GLU A 291 -0.49 20.18 -10.56
CA GLU A 291 -0.29 20.59 -9.16
C GLU A 291 1.12 21.14 -8.95
N THR A 292 2.13 20.41 -9.42
CA THR A 292 3.54 20.80 -9.32
C THR A 292 3.78 22.12 -10.04
N LEU A 293 3.39 22.23 -11.31
CA LEU A 293 3.56 23.45 -12.11
C LEU A 293 2.83 24.67 -11.49
N ALA A 294 1.68 24.45 -10.87
CA ALA A 294 0.86 25.48 -10.24
C ALA A 294 1.28 25.84 -8.81
N GLY A 295 2.15 25.03 -8.18
CA GLY A 295 2.50 25.16 -6.78
C GLY A 295 1.32 24.86 -5.84
N LEU A 296 0.43 23.95 -6.24
CA LEU A 296 -0.68 23.49 -5.40
C LEU A 296 -0.19 22.38 -4.45
N PRO A 297 -0.83 22.23 -3.27
CA PRO A 297 -0.63 21.06 -2.43
C PRO A 297 -0.93 19.76 -3.20
N GLY A 298 -0.14 18.72 -2.95
CA GLY A 298 -0.35 17.40 -3.54
C GLY A 298 -1.74 16.86 -3.26
N GLY A 299 -2.40 16.31 -4.29
CA GLY A 299 -3.73 15.72 -4.17
C GLY A 299 -4.90 16.68 -4.38
N THR A 300 -4.64 18.00 -4.45
CA THR A 300 -5.68 19.02 -4.69
C THR A 300 -6.49 18.72 -5.95
N LEU A 301 -5.80 18.49 -7.07
CA LEU A 301 -6.46 18.20 -8.34
C LEU A 301 -6.91 16.76 -8.41
N VAL A 302 -6.22 15.81 -7.78
CA VAL A 302 -6.70 14.42 -7.68
C VAL A 302 -8.11 14.39 -7.10
N LYS A 303 -8.30 14.98 -5.93
CA LYS A 303 -9.61 15.08 -5.26
C LYS A 303 -10.66 15.77 -6.13
N GLN A 304 -10.30 16.92 -6.70
CA GLN A 304 -11.23 17.72 -7.51
C GLN A 304 -11.65 17.00 -8.80
N TRP A 305 -10.72 16.28 -9.42
CA TRP A 305 -10.93 15.66 -10.71
C TRP A 305 -11.62 14.31 -10.58
N TYR A 306 -11.20 13.47 -9.65
CA TYR A 306 -11.79 12.15 -9.45
C TYR A 306 -13.09 12.18 -8.65
N GLY A 307 -13.28 13.20 -7.81
CA GLY A 307 -14.39 13.25 -6.87
C GLY A 307 -14.17 12.30 -5.69
N PRO A 308 -15.23 12.01 -4.92
CA PRO A 308 -15.14 11.14 -3.75
C PRO A 308 -14.64 9.74 -4.11
N SER A 309 -13.68 9.24 -3.34
CA SER A 309 -13.18 7.87 -3.47
C SER A 309 -14.26 6.87 -3.04
N PRO A 310 -14.37 5.71 -3.70
CA PRO A 310 -15.19 4.60 -3.20
C PRO A 310 -14.73 4.11 -1.82
N LEU A 311 -13.50 4.40 -1.40
CA LEU A 311 -12.95 4.04 -0.10
C LEU A 311 -13.14 5.10 0.99
N ALA A 312 -13.64 6.29 0.66
CA ALA A 312 -13.85 7.34 1.65
C ALA A 312 -14.87 6.95 2.73
N GLY A 313 -15.87 6.12 2.37
CA GLY A 313 -16.86 5.57 3.29
C GLY A 313 -16.75 4.06 3.46
N ALA A 314 -15.64 3.45 3.03
CA ALA A 314 -15.42 2.02 3.17
C ALA A 314 -15.41 1.61 4.65
N GLN A 315 -16.00 0.46 4.92
CA GLN A 315 -15.99 -0.16 6.24
C GLN A 315 -15.48 -1.60 6.11
N SER A 316 -14.72 -2.01 7.11
CA SER A 316 -14.26 -3.38 7.28
C SER A 316 -14.59 -3.87 8.69
N TRP A 317 -14.91 -5.16 8.79
CA TRP A 317 -15.11 -5.84 10.05
C TRP A 317 -14.26 -7.10 10.09
N GLU A 318 -13.40 -7.18 11.09
CA GLU A 318 -12.61 -8.36 11.37
C GLU A 318 -13.30 -9.24 12.40
N LEU A 319 -13.57 -10.47 11.98
CA LEU A 319 -14.28 -11.47 12.75
C LEU A 319 -13.37 -12.70 12.94
N CYS A 320 -13.45 -13.30 14.12
CA CYS A 320 -12.82 -14.57 14.40
C CYS A 320 -13.91 -15.65 14.42
N LEU A 321 -13.75 -16.64 13.54
CA LEU A 321 -14.58 -17.84 13.49
C LEU A 321 -13.83 -19.00 14.14
N THR A 322 -14.41 -19.62 15.16
CA THR A 322 -13.90 -20.86 15.76
C THR A 322 -14.82 -22.01 15.41
N LEU A 323 -14.26 -23.05 14.80
CA LEU A 323 -14.95 -24.26 14.39
C LEU A 323 -14.52 -25.42 15.28
N ALA A 324 -15.48 -26.13 15.87
CA ALA A 324 -15.22 -27.40 16.52
C ALA A 324 -14.88 -28.47 15.47
N THR A 325 -13.69 -29.07 15.58
CA THR A 325 -13.22 -30.11 14.65
C THR A 325 -13.24 -31.51 15.27
N GLN A 326 -13.61 -31.61 16.55
CA GLN A 326 -13.77 -32.90 17.21
C GLN A 326 -14.82 -33.74 16.48
N ASP A 327 -14.47 -35.00 16.19
CA ASP A 327 -15.33 -35.96 15.47
C ASP A 327 -15.65 -35.57 14.01
N ARG A 328 -14.92 -34.61 13.42
CA ARG A 328 -15.01 -34.24 12.00
C ARG A 328 -13.81 -34.79 11.21
N PRO A 329 -13.95 -34.97 9.88
CA PRO A 329 -12.80 -35.24 9.00
C PRO A 329 -11.74 -34.13 9.11
N ALA A 330 -10.46 -34.50 8.97
CA ALA A 330 -9.34 -33.54 9.08
C ALA A 330 -9.47 -32.36 8.11
N GLU A 331 -9.98 -32.60 6.90
CA GLU A 331 -10.17 -31.58 5.86
C GLU A 331 -11.44 -30.74 6.03
N HIS A 332 -12.31 -31.06 7.00
CA HIS A 332 -13.62 -30.41 7.11
C HIS A 332 -13.50 -28.90 7.28
N ALA A 333 -12.63 -28.43 8.18
CA ALA A 333 -12.43 -27.01 8.41
C ALA A 333 -11.80 -26.33 7.18
N ARG A 334 -10.83 -26.97 6.53
CA ARG A 334 -10.19 -26.43 5.31
C ARG A 334 -11.20 -26.22 4.19
N LEU A 335 -12.00 -27.24 3.88
CA LEU A 335 -13.04 -27.15 2.86
C LEU A 335 -14.08 -26.08 3.18
N LEU A 336 -14.52 -25.99 4.43
CA LEU A 336 -15.48 -24.97 4.86
C LEU A 336 -14.93 -23.56 4.70
N ILE A 337 -13.70 -23.32 5.16
CA ILE A 337 -13.08 -21.98 5.07
C ILE A 337 -12.75 -21.61 3.63
N SER A 338 -12.28 -22.55 2.80
CA SER A 338 -12.09 -22.33 1.36
C SER A 338 -13.41 -21.91 0.69
N ASP A 339 -14.48 -22.68 0.91
CA ASP A 339 -15.81 -22.38 0.40
C ASP A 339 -16.34 -21.01 0.86
N LEU A 340 -16.03 -20.62 2.10
CA LEU A 340 -16.40 -19.33 2.66
C LEU A 340 -15.60 -18.20 2.02
N ASN A 341 -14.29 -18.37 1.84
CA ASN A 341 -13.41 -17.41 1.18
C ASN A 341 -13.89 -17.15 -0.26
N ASP A 342 -14.14 -18.23 -1.01
CA ASP A 342 -14.64 -18.16 -2.38
C ASP A 342 -15.97 -17.40 -2.46
N ALA A 343 -16.90 -17.70 -1.56
CA ALA A 343 -18.20 -17.04 -1.53
C ALA A 343 -18.08 -15.55 -1.20
N LEU A 344 -17.25 -15.19 -0.21
CA LEU A 344 -17.02 -13.78 0.16
C LEU A 344 -16.35 -13.02 -0.98
N LYS A 345 -15.33 -13.61 -1.63
CA LYS A 345 -14.62 -13.02 -2.78
C LYS A 345 -15.55 -12.84 -3.98
N GLN A 346 -16.34 -13.85 -4.33
CA GLN A 346 -17.28 -13.80 -5.46
C GLN A 346 -18.33 -12.69 -5.30
N GLU A 347 -18.78 -12.44 -4.07
CA GLU A 347 -19.76 -11.39 -3.77
C GLU A 347 -19.10 -10.02 -3.53
N GLY A 348 -17.76 -9.93 -3.55
CA GLY A 348 -17.02 -8.71 -3.21
C GLY A 348 -17.16 -8.29 -1.75
N LEU A 349 -17.55 -9.22 -0.86
CA LEU A 349 -17.87 -8.96 0.54
C LEU A 349 -16.70 -9.21 1.49
N GLY A 350 -15.56 -9.70 1.02
CA GLY A 350 -14.34 -9.82 1.83
C GLY A 350 -13.61 -11.15 1.60
N ARG A 351 -12.99 -11.69 2.65
CA ARG A 351 -12.15 -12.90 2.60
C ARG A 351 -12.17 -13.69 3.91
N ALA A 352 -11.76 -14.95 3.86
CA ALA A 352 -11.60 -15.80 5.02
C ALA A 352 -10.33 -16.66 4.93
N GLU A 353 -9.61 -16.77 6.04
CA GLU A 353 -8.33 -17.50 6.11
C GLU A 353 -8.20 -18.25 7.44
N ILE A 354 -7.57 -19.42 7.42
CA ILE A 354 -7.26 -20.17 8.64
C ILE A 354 -6.07 -19.51 9.35
N THR A 355 -6.26 -19.13 10.61
CA THR A 355 -5.21 -18.49 11.41
C THR A 355 -4.64 -19.37 12.51
N GLY A 356 -5.23 -20.54 12.75
CA GLY A 356 -4.68 -21.50 13.69
C GLY A 356 -5.66 -22.56 14.15
N GLY A 357 -5.34 -23.21 15.26
CA GLY A 357 -6.20 -24.23 15.86
C GLY A 357 -5.71 -24.66 17.23
N THR A 358 -6.60 -25.25 18.00
CA THR A 358 -6.25 -25.85 19.29
C THR A 358 -6.11 -27.35 19.13
N THR A 359 -5.05 -27.91 19.71
CA THR A 359 -4.83 -29.37 19.76
C THR A 359 -4.89 -29.87 21.19
N ARG A 360 -5.37 -31.10 21.38
CA ARG A 360 -5.38 -31.80 22.67
C ARG A 360 -4.83 -33.21 22.48
N ARG A 361 -4.27 -33.80 23.53
CA ARG A 361 -3.99 -35.25 23.54
C ARG A 361 -5.27 -36.04 23.85
N ASP A 362 -5.55 -37.07 23.05
CA ASP A 362 -6.63 -38.02 23.30
C ASP A 362 -6.26 -39.02 24.42
N ALA A 363 -7.17 -39.93 24.75
CA ALA A 363 -6.94 -40.96 25.77
C ALA A 363 -5.79 -41.94 25.45
N LEU A 364 -5.35 -41.98 24.18
CA LEU A 364 -4.23 -42.78 23.71
C LEU A 364 -2.94 -41.95 23.59
N GLY A 365 -2.95 -40.68 24.01
CA GLY A 365 -1.82 -39.77 23.95
C GLY A 365 -1.57 -39.13 22.58
N ARG A 366 -2.44 -39.36 21.58
CA ARG A 366 -2.32 -38.81 20.23
C ARG A 366 -2.80 -37.36 20.22
N GLN A 367 -2.09 -36.48 19.51
CA GLN A 367 -2.60 -35.12 19.26
C GLN A 367 -3.80 -35.18 18.32
N VAL A 368 -4.88 -34.51 18.72
CA VAL A 368 -6.10 -34.33 17.92
C VAL A 368 -6.45 -32.85 17.89
N ASN A 369 -6.81 -32.34 16.70
CA ASN A 369 -7.33 -30.98 16.55
C ASN A 369 -8.73 -30.93 17.16
N VAL A 370 -8.91 -30.11 18.18
CA VAL A 370 -10.21 -29.88 18.83
C VAL A 370 -10.94 -28.69 18.22
N SER A 371 -10.20 -27.70 17.72
CA SER A 371 -10.77 -26.59 16.98
C SER A 371 -9.83 -26.04 15.91
N THR A 372 -10.43 -25.39 14.93
CA THR A 372 -9.75 -24.55 13.93
C THR A 372 -10.29 -23.13 14.05
N SER A 373 -9.40 -22.16 14.03
CA SER A 373 -9.71 -20.72 14.04
C SER A 373 -9.46 -20.15 12.65
N ALA A 374 -10.35 -19.24 12.25
CA ALA A 374 -10.23 -18.51 11.00
C ALA A 374 -10.47 -17.01 11.24
N ALA A 375 -9.67 -16.17 10.58
CA ALA A 375 -9.95 -14.76 10.43
C ALA A 375 -10.89 -14.56 9.24
N ILE A 376 -11.90 -13.71 9.42
CA ILE A 376 -12.84 -13.33 8.37
C ILE A 376 -12.88 -11.82 8.31
N LEU A 377 -12.62 -11.29 7.14
CA LEU A 377 -12.82 -9.89 6.82
C LEU A 377 -14.15 -9.75 6.08
N VAL A 378 -15.03 -8.87 6.57
CA VAL A 378 -16.26 -8.48 5.86
C VAL A 378 -16.16 -7.01 5.46
N ARG A 379 -16.55 -6.67 4.23
CA ARG A 379 -16.51 -5.32 3.64
C ARG A 379 -17.91 -4.74 3.50
N ASP A 380 -18.05 -3.46 3.84
CA ASP A 380 -19.16 -2.52 3.61
C ASP A 380 -20.59 -2.95 4.06
N GLU A 381 -21.02 -4.19 3.81
CA GLU A 381 -22.36 -4.73 4.11
C GLU A 381 -22.30 -5.87 5.15
N LEU A 382 -21.96 -5.57 6.41
CA LEU A 382 -21.85 -6.57 7.48
C LEU A 382 -23.05 -7.54 7.56
N PRO A 383 -24.33 -7.09 7.52
CA PRO A 383 -25.47 -8.01 7.58
C PRO A 383 -25.48 -9.04 6.44
N ARG A 384 -25.06 -8.65 5.23
CA ARG A 384 -24.99 -9.55 4.07
C ARG A 384 -23.83 -10.53 4.23
N GLY A 385 -22.67 -10.06 4.69
CA GLY A 385 -21.54 -10.92 5.04
C GLY A 385 -21.90 -11.97 6.10
N LEU A 386 -22.59 -11.56 7.19
CA LEU A 386 -23.06 -12.49 8.22
C LEU A 386 -24.08 -13.50 7.69
N SER A 387 -24.99 -13.08 6.80
CA SER A 387 -25.93 -13.99 6.14
C SER A 387 -25.20 -15.04 5.30
N LEU A 388 -24.16 -14.63 4.57
CA LEU A 388 -23.36 -15.53 3.75
C LEU A 388 -22.57 -16.52 4.61
N ILE A 389 -21.92 -16.04 5.67
CA ILE A 389 -21.23 -16.88 6.65
C ILE A 389 -22.18 -17.94 7.22
N SER A 390 -23.38 -17.53 7.68
CA SER A 390 -24.40 -18.45 8.20
C SER A 390 -24.82 -19.50 7.16
N GLN A 391 -25.03 -19.10 5.90
CA GLN A 391 -25.38 -20.02 4.82
C GLN A 391 -24.31 -21.09 4.58
N ILE A 392 -23.03 -20.69 4.52
CA ILE A 392 -21.91 -21.62 4.33
C ILE A 392 -21.76 -22.55 5.55
N LEU A 393 -21.86 -22.03 6.77
CA LEU A 393 -21.82 -22.83 7.98
C LEU A 393 -22.94 -23.89 8.02
N ARG A 394 -24.17 -23.54 7.60
CA ARG A 394 -25.28 -24.49 7.49
C ARG A 394 -25.04 -25.54 6.43
N ARG A 395 -24.51 -25.17 5.27
CA ARG A 395 -24.14 -26.12 4.19
C ARG A 395 -23.16 -27.18 4.67
N HIS A 396 -22.25 -26.81 5.56
CA HIS A 396 -21.24 -27.69 6.16
C HIS A 396 -21.69 -28.35 7.47
N ASN A 397 -22.95 -28.16 7.91
CA ASN A 397 -23.46 -28.65 9.20
C ASN A 397 -22.59 -28.20 10.39
N ALA A 398 -22.07 -26.97 10.38
CA ALA A 398 -21.21 -26.40 11.41
C ALA A 398 -21.87 -25.27 12.21
N ALA A 399 -23.05 -24.78 11.78
CA ALA A 399 -23.71 -23.62 12.36
C ALA A 399 -23.98 -23.72 13.87
N ASP A 400 -24.32 -24.91 14.38
CA ASP A 400 -24.64 -25.12 15.79
C ASP A 400 -23.39 -25.18 16.71
N THR A 401 -22.20 -25.33 16.11
CA THR A 401 -20.93 -25.53 16.83
C THR A 401 -19.91 -24.43 16.57
N ALA A 402 -20.21 -23.53 15.65
CA ALA A 402 -19.35 -22.42 15.28
C ALA A 402 -19.53 -21.25 16.25
N GLU A 403 -18.43 -20.61 16.61
CA GLU A 403 -18.45 -19.35 17.37
C GLU A 403 -17.88 -18.24 16.50
N LEU A 404 -18.64 -17.15 16.34
CA LEU A 404 -18.21 -15.95 15.61
C LEU A 404 -18.09 -14.76 16.56
N ARG A 405 -16.94 -14.09 16.58
CA ARG A 405 -16.63 -12.98 17.49
C ARG A 405 -16.00 -11.82 16.71
N HIS A 406 -16.16 -10.59 17.18
CA HIS A 406 -15.35 -9.48 16.67
C HIS A 406 -13.92 -9.59 17.18
N ALA A 407 -12.93 -9.24 16.35
CA ALA A 407 -11.52 -9.26 16.75
C ALA A 407 -11.11 -8.14 17.72
N ALA A 408 -11.95 -7.11 17.90
CA ALA A 408 -11.64 -5.93 18.72
C ALA A 408 -11.73 -6.21 20.23
N PRO A 409 -11.00 -5.47 21.09
CA PRO A 409 -10.69 -5.86 22.48
C PRO A 409 -11.86 -5.90 23.47
N SER A 410 -13.09 -5.62 23.03
CA SER A 410 -14.30 -6.08 23.73
C SER A 410 -15.03 -7.08 22.83
N PRO A 411 -14.76 -8.40 22.97
CA PRO A 411 -15.40 -9.43 22.15
C PRO A 411 -16.87 -9.56 22.55
N ALA A 412 -17.72 -8.70 21.99
CA ALA A 412 -19.15 -8.94 21.98
C ALA A 412 -19.40 -10.11 21.01
N SER A 413 -19.99 -11.20 21.51
CA SER A 413 -20.45 -12.30 20.67
C SER A 413 -21.49 -11.77 19.67
N ILE A 414 -21.27 -12.00 18.38
CA ILE A 414 -22.24 -11.63 17.35
C ILE A 414 -23.16 -12.83 17.13
N PRO A 415 -24.48 -12.70 17.32
CA PRO A 415 -25.39 -13.79 17.03
C PRO A 415 -25.35 -14.11 15.53
N ILE A 416 -25.15 -15.38 15.20
CA ILE A 416 -25.24 -15.85 13.81
C ILE A 416 -26.75 -15.98 13.48
N PRO A 417 -27.26 -15.27 12.46
CA PRO A 417 -28.68 -15.31 12.09
C PRO A 417 -29.11 -16.65 11.48
#